data_AF-A0A9E1RU41-F1
#
_entry.id   AF-A0A9E1RU41-F1
#
_cell.length_a   1.000
_cell.length_b   1.000
_cell.length_c   1.000
_cell.angle_alpha   90.00
_cell.angle_beta   90.00
_cell.angle_gamma   90.00
#
_symmetry.space_group_name_H-M   'P 1'
#
loop_
_entity.id
_entity.type
_entity.pdbx_description
1 polymer ?
#
loop_
_entity_poly.entity_id
_entity_poly.type
_entity_poly.pdbx_seq_one_letter_code
_entity_poly.pdbx_strand_id
1 'polypeptide(L)'
;KFGGEMRPGDVYMINDPYEGGTHTCDMALIRPLFDGGELRAFAIAVAHWSEVGGSVAGSIAPNATEIYQEGIRFPGVRVCRDDELVADIIDLIRENVRLPTMCLGDLNAELAAVRIAEVRFQEIEQKYGNHTVDRTFDYILETSEQLSREAVAAMPDGTYKAEDLIDGDGISDEQIPVCVEVRINGERMTFDFTGTSAQRPGPINCAYGALHSAVKTVFKSLVDPQGASNEGWFRPVEIICPDGTVFTAQKPSPTGWYYEGSAHASELVWKALAEIAPDRFSAGSYMSLCGAYVYGKDPKSGEIFVHIEPAVGGWGATSKRDGTAALIATTDGDTYNYSVELFEAKFPLHIRQYALNTAEGVGEGRYRGGFGAVREFEILADEASTYASFGRTKEPPWGLQGGAEGSCNFMEIESGGETRRVARIPYHALKQGDRVRVITGGGGGYGDAFARPAQEVLEDVRNDYITPQTARDKYGVALTADGAVDAAATQSLRAGR
;
A
#
# COMPACT_ATOMS: atom_id res chain seq x y z
N LYS A 1 10.87 13.39 -23.96
CA LYS A 1 11.90 12.62 -24.70
C LYS A 1 11.65 12.56 -26.20
N PHE A 2 10.52 12.02 -26.67
CA PHE A 2 10.31 11.76 -28.11
C PHE A 2 9.57 12.87 -28.89
N GLY A 3 8.79 13.74 -28.23
CA GLY A 3 8.20 14.93 -28.87
C GLY A 3 7.50 14.61 -30.19
N GLY A 4 7.83 15.35 -31.25
CA GLY A 4 7.26 15.14 -32.59
C GLY A 4 7.72 13.86 -33.32
N GLU A 5 8.60 13.04 -32.73
CA GLU A 5 9.03 11.76 -33.30
C GLU A 5 8.08 10.59 -32.96
N MET A 6 7.08 10.86 -32.10
CA MET A 6 6.04 9.88 -31.79
C MET A 6 5.15 9.65 -33.01
N ARG A 7 4.77 8.39 -33.25
CA ARG A 7 3.91 7.98 -34.36
C ARG A 7 2.76 7.10 -33.87
N PRO A 8 1.64 7.04 -34.62
CA PRO A 8 0.62 6.02 -34.41
C PRO A 8 1.26 4.63 -34.37
N GLY A 9 0.80 3.76 -33.47
CA GLY A 9 1.37 2.41 -33.32
C GLY A 9 2.61 2.31 -32.43
N ASP A 10 3.25 3.43 -32.07
CA ASP A 10 4.35 3.40 -31.09
C ASP A 10 3.81 3.09 -29.68
N VAL A 11 4.58 2.36 -28.87
CA VAL A 11 4.35 2.21 -27.42
C VAL A 11 5.65 2.40 -26.67
N TYR A 12 5.59 3.16 -25.59
CA TYR A 12 6.74 3.48 -24.73
C TYR A 12 6.61 2.77 -23.38
N MET A 13 7.74 2.41 -22.79
CA MET A 13 7.84 1.66 -21.54
C MET A 13 8.73 2.39 -20.54
N ILE A 14 8.24 2.55 -19.31
CA ILE A 14 8.95 3.22 -18.21
C ILE A 14 8.68 2.55 -16.86
N ASN A 15 9.73 2.36 -16.05
CA ASN A 15 9.63 1.93 -14.65
C ASN A 15 10.70 2.62 -13.75
N ASP A 16 11.43 3.62 -14.28
CA ASP A 16 12.46 4.29 -13.48
C ASP A 16 11.77 5.21 -12.45
N PRO A 17 11.91 4.94 -11.13
CA PRO A 17 11.18 5.68 -10.08
C PRO A 17 11.51 7.17 -10.05
N TYR A 18 12.68 7.53 -10.56
CA TYR A 18 13.16 8.90 -10.62
C TYR A 18 12.64 9.70 -11.83
N GLU A 19 11.96 9.04 -12.77
CA GLU A 19 11.48 9.62 -14.03
C GLU A 19 9.96 9.45 -14.21
N GLY A 20 9.24 9.15 -13.12
CA GLY A 20 7.77 9.03 -13.11
C GLY A 20 7.22 7.64 -12.75
N GLY A 21 8.07 6.64 -12.53
CA GLY A 21 7.67 5.37 -11.91
C GLY A 21 7.56 5.47 -10.39
N THR A 22 7.10 4.39 -9.76
CA THR A 22 7.05 4.20 -8.29
C THR A 22 8.24 3.40 -7.77
N HIS A 23 8.50 2.24 -8.38
CA HIS A 23 9.72 1.43 -8.24
C HIS A 23 9.94 0.57 -9.49
N THR A 24 10.99 -0.26 -9.51
CA THR A 24 11.39 -1.02 -10.70
C THR A 24 10.39 -2.09 -11.14
N CYS A 25 9.56 -2.64 -10.25
CA CYS A 25 8.57 -3.65 -10.65
C CYS A 25 7.29 -3.05 -11.24
N ASP A 26 7.00 -1.77 -11.00
CA ASP A 26 5.81 -1.11 -11.56
C ASP A 26 6.13 -0.58 -12.96
N MET A 27 5.72 -1.35 -13.97
CA MET A 27 5.93 -1.04 -15.37
C MET A 27 4.77 -0.21 -15.91
N ALA A 28 5.06 0.89 -16.59
CA ALA A 28 4.06 1.68 -17.28
C ALA A 28 4.26 1.62 -18.79
N LEU A 29 3.21 1.24 -19.52
CA LEU A 29 3.12 1.36 -20.97
C LEU A 29 2.31 2.58 -21.38
N ILE A 30 2.86 3.37 -22.28
CA ILE A 30 2.29 4.63 -22.75
C ILE A 30 2.14 4.59 -24.27
N ARG A 31 0.90 4.66 -24.75
CA ARG A 31 0.58 4.74 -26.18
C ARG A 31 0.05 6.15 -26.52
N PRO A 32 0.74 6.92 -27.37
CA PRO A 32 0.19 8.16 -27.91
C PRO A 32 -0.99 7.86 -28.84
N LEU A 33 -2.08 8.61 -28.69
CA LEU A 33 -3.31 8.46 -29.46
C LEU A 33 -3.40 9.59 -30.49
N PHE A 34 -3.60 9.25 -31.76
CA PHE A 34 -3.61 10.21 -32.86
C PHE A 34 -4.95 10.23 -33.60
N ASP A 35 -5.31 11.41 -34.10
CA ASP A 35 -6.35 11.60 -35.11
C ASP A 35 -5.88 12.62 -36.16
N GLY A 36 -6.07 12.33 -37.44
CA GLY A 36 -5.61 13.20 -38.54
C GLY A 36 -4.11 13.51 -38.56
N GLY A 37 -3.28 12.71 -37.87
CA GLY A 37 -1.83 12.97 -37.68
C GLY A 37 -1.49 13.93 -36.53
N GLU A 38 -2.49 14.42 -35.80
CA GLU A 38 -2.34 15.21 -34.58
C GLU A 38 -2.36 14.30 -33.34
N LEU A 39 -1.47 14.54 -32.38
CA LEU A 39 -1.50 13.88 -31.08
C LEU A 39 -2.66 14.44 -30.24
N ARG A 40 -3.55 13.55 -29.79
CA ARG A 40 -4.79 13.92 -29.09
C ARG A 40 -4.73 13.60 -27.59
N ALA A 41 -4.20 12.44 -27.23
CA ALA A 41 -4.16 11.95 -25.86
C ALA A 41 -3.07 10.88 -25.66
N PHE A 42 -2.97 10.35 -24.45
CA PHE A 42 -2.17 9.18 -24.12
C PHE A 42 -3.04 8.12 -23.44
N ALA A 43 -2.92 6.86 -23.87
CA ALA A 43 -3.37 5.72 -23.09
C ALA A 43 -2.21 5.21 -22.23
N ILE A 44 -2.48 4.96 -20.95
CA ILE A 44 -1.48 4.48 -20.00
C ILE A 44 -2.03 3.24 -19.31
N ALA A 45 -1.24 2.17 -19.29
CA ALA A 45 -1.45 1.00 -18.45
C ALA A 45 -0.25 0.87 -17.51
N VAL A 46 -0.50 0.58 -16.25
CA VAL A 46 0.55 0.31 -15.26
C VAL A 46 0.26 -1.04 -14.62
N ALA A 47 1.27 -1.91 -14.57
CA ALA A 47 1.18 -3.20 -13.90
C ALA A 47 2.42 -3.48 -13.06
N HIS A 48 2.22 -4.14 -11.93
CA HIS A 48 3.31 -4.68 -11.12
C HIS A 48 3.80 -5.99 -11.73
N TRP A 49 5.00 -5.97 -12.31
CA TRP A 49 5.67 -7.16 -12.83
C TRP A 49 6.34 -7.88 -11.67
N SER A 50 6.00 -9.16 -11.48
CA SER A 50 6.51 -9.94 -10.35
C SER A 50 8.02 -10.17 -10.38
N GLU A 51 8.70 -9.83 -11.48
CA GLU A 51 10.15 -9.99 -11.60
C GLU A 51 10.71 -9.07 -12.68
N VAL A 52 11.82 -8.39 -12.37
CA VAL A 52 12.55 -7.49 -13.28
C VAL A 52 14.07 -7.66 -13.19
N GLY A 53 14.58 -8.76 -12.64
CA GLY A 53 16.00 -9.07 -12.61
C GLY A 53 16.78 -8.52 -11.42
N GLY A 54 16.11 -8.16 -10.32
CA GLY A 54 16.77 -7.68 -9.11
C GLY A 54 17.65 -8.75 -8.43
N SER A 55 18.37 -8.37 -7.38
CA SER A 55 19.33 -9.24 -6.69
C SER A 55 18.70 -10.44 -5.98
N VAL A 56 17.40 -10.39 -5.72
CA VAL A 56 16.57 -11.49 -5.20
C VAL A 56 15.47 -11.84 -6.21
N ALA A 57 14.94 -13.06 -6.16
CA ALA A 57 13.79 -13.43 -6.97
C ALA A 57 12.54 -12.67 -6.50
N GLY A 58 11.78 -12.06 -7.41
CA GLY A 58 10.76 -11.08 -7.03
C GLY A 58 11.27 -9.64 -7.10
N SER A 59 12.59 -9.45 -7.29
CA SER A 59 13.30 -8.18 -7.52
C SER A 59 13.33 -7.17 -6.37
N ILE A 60 12.57 -7.36 -5.31
CA ILE A 60 12.51 -6.42 -4.18
C ILE A 60 13.39 -6.90 -3.01
N ALA A 61 14.69 -6.61 -3.02
CA ALA A 61 15.59 -7.05 -1.94
C ALA A 61 15.48 -6.17 -0.68
N PRO A 62 15.24 -6.72 0.54
CA PRO A 62 15.19 -5.94 1.80
C PRO A 62 16.48 -5.22 2.16
N ASN A 63 17.60 -5.65 1.59
CA ASN A 63 18.94 -5.14 1.86
C ASN A 63 19.60 -4.53 0.61
N ALA A 64 18.82 -4.12 -0.40
CA ALA A 64 19.37 -3.33 -1.48
C ALA A 64 19.92 -2.00 -0.91
N THR A 65 21.10 -1.61 -1.38
CA THR A 65 21.80 -0.37 -1.04
C THR A 65 21.87 0.61 -2.20
N GLU A 66 21.52 0.14 -3.40
CA GLU A 66 21.47 0.95 -4.62
C GLU A 66 20.38 0.43 -5.57
N ILE A 67 19.76 1.34 -6.33
CA ILE A 67 18.72 1.03 -7.31
C ILE A 67 19.16 -0.03 -8.35
N TYR A 68 20.46 -0.17 -8.60
CA TYR A 68 21.00 -1.13 -9.56
C TYR A 68 20.83 -2.59 -9.11
N GLN A 69 20.60 -2.81 -7.81
CA GLN A 69 20.27 -4.13 -7.26
C GLN A 69 18.79 -4.49 -7.42
N GLU A 70 17.94 -3.55 -7.85
CA GLU A 70 16.48 -3.72 -7.93
C GLU A 70 15.99 -4.11 -9.34
N GLY A 71 16.92 -4.42 -10.24
CA GLY A 71 16.62 -4.97 -11.57
C GLY A 71 16.70 -3.97 -12.71
N ILE A 72 16.22 -4.39 -13.87
CA ILE A 72 16.28 -3.63 -15.11
C ILE A 72 15.39 -2.39 -15.04
N ARG A 73 15.92 -1.27 -15.52
CA ARG A 73 15.19 -0.01 -15.61
C ARG A 73 15.09 0.47 -17.05
N PHE A 74 13.89 0.93 -17.39
CA PHE A 74 13.52 1.50 -18.66
C PHE A 74 13.23 2.99 -18.46
N PRO A 75 14.12 3.90 -18.93
CA PRO A 75 13.94 5.34 -18.77
C PRO A 75 13.11 5.93 -19.93
N GLY A 76 11.93 5.36 -20.18
CA GLY A 76 11.08 5.70 -21.33
C GLY A 76 11.70 5.24 -22.65
N VAL A 77 11.73 3.94 -22.89
CA VAL A 77 12.20 3.35 -24.17
C VAL A 77 11.00 3.00 -25.05
N ARG A 78 11.21 2.87 -26.36
CA ARG A 78 10.15 2.41 -27.28
C ARG A 78 10.14 0.88 -27.27
N VAL A 79 9.03 0.27 -26.87
CA VAL A 79 8.84 -1.20 -26.85
C VAL A 79 8.04 -1.70 -28.05
N CYS A 80 7.19 -0.85 -28.65
CA CYS A 80 6.57 -1.09 -29.95
C CYS A 80 6.86 0.05 -30.92
N ARG A 81 7.10 -0.28 -32.18
CA ARG A 81 7.16 0.66 -33.31
C ARG A 81 6.18 0.18 -34.37
N ASP A 82 5.27 1.06 -34.79
CA ASP A 82 4.25 0.73 -35.80
C ASP A 82 3.49 -0.59 -35.46
N ASP A 83 3.10 -0.74 -34.19
CA ASP A 83 2.44 -1.92 -33.60
C ASP A 83 3.24 -3.23 -33.58
N GLU A 84 4.51 -3.19 -33.99
CA GLU A 84 5.44 -4.31 -33.91
C GLU A 84 6.36 -4.18 -32.70
N LEU A 85 6.58 -5.29 -31.98
CA LEU A 85 7.50 -5.32 -30.84
C LEU A 85 8.94 -5.06 -31.31
N VAL A 86 9.67 -4.24 -30.54
CA VAL A 86 11.10 -4.02 -30.78
C VAL A 86 11.87 -5.24 -30.26
N ALA A 87 12.27 -6.13 -31.15
CA ALA A 87 12.90 -7.42 -30.83
C ALA A 87 14.06 -7.29 -29.82
N ASP A 88 14.95 -6.32 -30.03
CA ASP A 88 16.10 -6.10 -29.14
C ASP A 88 15.68 -5.81 -27.69
N ILE A 89 14.57 -5.07 -27.48
CA ILE A 89 14.05 -4.79 -26.13
C ILE A 89 13.47 -6.06 -25.51
N ILE A 90 12.78 -6.89 -26.30
CA ILE A 90 12.22 -8.15 -25.83
C ILE A 90 13.31 -9.14 -25.45
N ASP A 91 14.39 -9.21 -26.23
CA ASP A 91 15.53 -10.08 -25.93
C ASP A 91 16.26 -9.60 -24.66
N LEU A 92 16.41 -8.29 -24.47
CA LEU A 92 16.95 -7.72 -23.23
C LEU A 92 16.08 -8.05 -22.00
N ILE A 93 14.76 -7.93 -22.11
CA ILE A 93 13.85 -8.32 -21.02
C ILE A 93 14.03 -9.81 -20.71
N ARG A 94 13.92 -10.66 -21.73
CA ARG A 94 13.93 -12.13 -21.57
C ARG A 94 15.19 -12.63 -20.86
N GLU A 95 16.35 -12.08 -21.20
CA GLU A 95 17.63 -12.52 -20.66
C GLU A 95 17.89 -12.04 -19.23
N ASN A 96 17.26 -10.92 -18.82
CA ASN A 96 17.54 -10.29 -17.53
C ASN A 96 16.52 -10.62 -16.44
N VAL A 97 15.54 -11.49 -16.70
CA VAL A 97 14.50 -11.85 -15.71
C VAL A 97 14.46 -13.36 -15.45
N ARG A 98 14.08 -13.75 -14.23
CA ARG A 98 13.95 -15.16 -13.83
C ARG A 98 12.67 -15.82 -14.37
N LEU A 99 11.62 -15.03 -14.64
CA LEU A 99 10.30 -15.50 -15.05
C LEU A 99 9.87 -14.87 -16.39
N PRO A 100 10.60 -15.12 -17.51
CA PRO A 100 10.40 -14.40 -18.76
C PRO A 100 9.01 -14.61 -19.37
N THR A 101 8.45 -15.82 -19.28
CA THR A 101 7.10 -16.10 -19.80
C THR A 101 6.04 -15.27 -19.08
N MET A 102 6.18 -15.06 -17.77
CA MET A 102 5.26 -14.26 -16.97
C MET A 102 5.39 -12.78 -17.30
N CYS A 103 6.62 -12.25 -17.31
CA CYS A 103 6.90 -10.85 -17.63
C CYS A 103 6.40 -10.47 -19.04
N LEU A 104 6.64 -11.33 -20.04
CA LEU A 104 6.12 -11.12 -21.39
C LEU A 104 4.60 -11.30 -21.47
N GLY A 105 3.99 -12.08 -20.57
CA GLY A 105 2.56 -12.15 -20.40
C GLY A 105 1.97 -10.82 -19.93
N ASP A 106 2.57 -10.22 -18.90
CA ASP A 106 2.17 -8.90 -18.37
C ASP A 106 2.32 -7.81 -19.42
N LEU A 107 3.47 -7.78 -20.13
CA LEU A 107 3.68 -6.87 -21.26
C LEU A 107 2.57 -6.99 -22.31
N ASN A 108 2.20 -8.21 -22.70
CA ASN A 108 1.15 -8.43 -23.69
C ASN A 108 -0.23 -7.98 -23.18
N ALA A 109 -0.53 -8.17 -21.90
CA ALA A 109 -1.77 -7.72 -21.29
C ALA A 109 -1.86 -6.18 -21.28
N GLU A 110 -0.78 -5.49 -20.90
CA GLU A 110 -0.71 -4.04 -20.92
C GLU A 110 -0.81 -3.47 -22.34
N LEU A 111 -0.13 -4.09 -23.32
CA LEU A 111 -0.23 -3.72 -24.74
C LEU A 111 -1.67 -3.84 -25.25
N ALA A 112 -2.36 -4.92 -24.88
CA ALA A 112 -3.77 -5.09 -25.22
C ALA A 112 -4.64 -3.98 -24.60
N ALA A 113 -4.38 -3.62 -23.34
CA ALA A 113 -5.12 -2.57 -22.64
C ALA A 113 -4.99 -1.20 -23.33
N VAL A 114 -3.77 -0.77 -23.64
CA VAL A 114 -3.54 0.54 -24.30
C VAL A 114 -4.06 0.58 -25.74
N ARG A 115 -4.07 -0.56 -26.45
CA ARG A 115 -4.69 -0.70 -27.78
C ARG A 115 -6.21 -0.59 -27.72
N ILE A 116 -6.85 -1.22 -26.73
CA ILE A 116 -8.30 -1.09 -26.52
C ILE A 116 -8.65 0.36 -26.20
N ALA A 117 -7.84 1.04 -25.38
CA ALA A 117 -8.03 2.45 -25.07
C ALA A 117 -8.00 3.34 -26.33
N GLU A 118 -7.05 3.10 -27.25
CA GLU A 118 -7.01 3.80 -28.54
C GLU A 118 -8.30 3.62 -29.35
N VAL A 119 -8.76 2.36 -29.50
CA VAL A 119 -9.99 2.06 -30.25
C VAL A 119 -11.19 2.79 -29.63
N ARG A 120 -11.33 2.74 -28.29
CA ARG A 120 -12.44 3.42 -27.60
C ARG A 120 -12.36 4.93 -27.70
N PHE A 121 -11.15 5.49 -27.65
CA PHE A 121 -10.95 6.92 -27.81
C PHE A 121 -11.32 7.38 -29.23
N GLN A 122 -10.91 6.63 -30.26
CA GLN A 122 -11.29 6.91 -31.66
C GLN A 122 -12.81 6.81 -31.88
N GLU A 123 -13.49 5.83 -31.28
CA GLU A 123 -14.95 5.73 -31.34
C GLU A 123 -15.64 6.96 -30.71
N ILE A 124 -15.07 7.50 -29.63
CA ILE A 124 -15.56 8.72 -28.97
C ILE A 124 -15.36 9.94 -29.87
N GLU A 125 -14.16 10.13 -30.43
CA GLU A 125 -13.87 11.25 -31.34
C GLU A 125 -14.72 11.17 -32.62
N GLN A 126 -14.89 9.99 -33.23
CA GLN A 126 -15.74 9.80 -34.41
C GLN A 126 -17.21 10.15 -34.14
N LYS A 127 -17.70 9.82 -32.93
CA LYS A 127 -19.11 10.05 -32.57
C LYS A 127 -19.41 11.50 -32.21
N TYR A 128 -18.51 12.17 -31.48
CA TYR A 128 -18.79 13.48 -30.89
C TYR A 128 -17.98 14.63 -31.51
N GLY A 129 -16.94 14.31 -32.28
CA GLY A 129 -16.01 15.26 -32.88
C GLY A 129 -14.98 15.79 -31.87
N ASN A 130 -13.77 16.04 -32.38
CA ASN A 130 -12.57 16.41 -31.61
C ASN A 130 -12.81 17.61 -30.70
N HIS A 131 -13.47 18.66 -31.21
CA HIS A 131 -13.77 19.86 -30.43
C HIS A 131 -14.62 19.57 -29.19
N THR A 132 -15.62 18.69 -29.31
CA THR A 132 -16.48 18.31 -28.19
C THR A 132 -15.71 17.51 -27.15
N VAL A 133 -14.83 16.60 -27.60
CA VAL A 133 -13.98 15.80 -26.71
C VAL A 133 -13.01 16.68 -25.94
N ASP A 134 -12.32 17.61 -26.61
CA ASP A 134 -11.40 18.55 -25.96
C ASP A 134 -12.12 19.40 -24.91
N ARG A 135 -13.27 19.96 -25.27
CA ARG A 135 -14.11 20.72 -24.33
C ARG A 135 -14.58 19.89 -23.15
N THR A 136 -14.76 18.58 -23.33
CA THR A 136 -15.15 17.67 -22.25
C THR A 136 -13.98 17.43 -21.29
N PHE A 137 -12.75 17.32 -21.78
CA PHE A 137 -11.56 17.25 -20.92
C PHE A 137 -11.42 18.51 -20.07
N ASP A 138 -11.52 19.69 -20.69
CA ASP A 138 -11.50 20.96 -19.96
C ASP A 138 -12.60 21.00 -18.89
N TYR A 139 -13.84 20.66 -19.27
CA TYR A 139 -14.98 20.70 -18.36
C TYR A 139 -14.80 19.76 -17.16
N ILE A 140 -14.32 18.54 -17.36
CA ILE A 140 -14.11 17.58 -16.25
C ILE A 140 -13.03 18.10 -15.29
N LEU A 141 -11.94 18.67 -15.83
CA LEU A 141 -10.86 19.24 -15.01
C LEU A 141 -11.33 20.47 -14.24
N GLU A 142 -12.02 21.41 -14.90
CA GLU A 142 -12.57 22.63 -14.29
C GLU A 142 -13.59 22.30 -13.20
N THR A 143 -14.50 21.35 -13.46
CA THR A 143 -15.52 20.92 -12.49
C THR A 143 -14.89 20.30 -11.26
N SER A 144 -13.90 19.42 -11.45
CA SER A 144 -13.21 18.74 -10.35
C SER A 144 -12.37 19.71 -9.52
N GLU A 145 -11.75 20.69 -10.16
CA GLU A 145 -11.04 21.78 -9.48
C GLU A 145 -11.99 22.61 -8.62
N GLN A 146 -13.14 23.03 -9.18
CA GLN A 146 -14.11 23.82 -8.45
C GLN A 146 -14.61 23.07 -7.20
N LEU A 147 -15.05 21.82 -7.37
CA LEU A 147 -15.54 20.99 -6.25
C LEU A 147 -14.46 20.76 -5.19
N SER A 148 -13.21 20.56 -5.62
CA SER A 148 -12.08 20.40 -4.71
C SER A 148 -11.82 21.66 -3.89
N ARG A 149 -11.81 22.84 -4.53
CA ARG A 149 -11.64 24.14 -3.86
C ARG A 149 -12.76 24.43 -2.86
N GLU A 150 -14.01 24.13 -3.22
CA GLU A 150 -15.17 24.26 -2.33
C GLU A 150 -15.05 23.35 -1.10
N ALA A 151 -14.61 22.09 -1.30
CA ALA A 151 -14.38 21.16 -0.20
C ALA A 151 -13.24 21.63 0.73
N VAL A 152 -12.16 22.19 0.16
CA VAL A 152 -11.06 22.77 0.95
C VAL A 152 -11.52 23.98 1.75
N ALA A 153 -12.25 24.91 1.14
CA ALA A 153 -12.75 26.12 1.79
C ALA A 153 -13.78 25.86 2.92
N ALA A 154 -14.42 24.68 2.91
CA ALA A 154 -15.33 24.26 3.98
C ALA A 154 -14.60 23.77 5.25
N MET A 155 -13.30 23.48 5.15
CA MET A 155 -12.50 23.05 6.30
C MET A 155 -11.97 24.25 7.10
N PRO A 156 -11.66 24.07 8.40
CA PRO A 156 -11.08 25.15 9.19
C PRO A 156 -9.67 25.50 8.73
N ASP A 157 -9.46 26.77 8.39
CA ASP A 157 -8.11 27.33 8.18
C ASP A 157 -7.22 27.06 9.41
N GLY A 158 -5.96 26.73 9.16
CA GLY A 158 -5.05 26.41 10.25
C GLY A 158 -3.78 25.69 9.80
N THR A 159 -3.02 25.28 10.81
CA THR A 159 -1.78 24.51 10.65
C THR A 159 -1.89 23.26 11.51
N TYR A 160 -1.80 22.11 10.86
CA TYR A 160 -1.96 20.80 11.47
C TYR A 160 -0.67 20.00 11.27
N LYS A 161 -0.21 19.31 12.31
CA LYS A 161 1.11 18.65 12.29
C LYS A 161 0.98 17.19 12.68
N ALA A 162 1.78 16.36 12.04
CA ALA A 162 1.98 14.99 12.45
C ALA A 162 3.45 14.60 12.36
N GLU A 163 3.85 13.73 13.28
CA GLU A 163 5.15 13.09 13.33
C GLU A 163 4.95 11.58 13.47
N ASP A 164 5.91 10.83 12.95
CA ASP A 164 5.95 9.38 13.00
C ASP A 164 7.41 8.88 12.89
N LEU A 165 7.63 7.60 13.17
CA LEU A 165 8.93 6.95 13.05
C LEU A 165 8.81 5.73 12.13
N ILE A 166 9.71 5.62 11.15
CA ILE A 166 9.88 4.38 10.37
C ILE A 166 10.88 3.49 11.11
N ASP A 167 10.56 2.21 11.31
CA ASP A 167 11.28 1.30 12.23
C ASP A 167 12.73 0.93 11.86
N GLY A 168 13.21 1.37 10.68
CA GLY A 168 14.50 1.03 10.09
C GLY A 168 14.43 0.98 8.56
N ASP A 169 15.58 0.83 7.91
CA ASP A 169 15.68 0.80 6.45
C ASP A 169 16.03 -0.59 5.87
N GLY A 170 16.21 -1.61 6.71
CA GLY A 170 16.62 -2.96 6.29
C GLY A 170 18.14 -3.19 6.26
N ILE A 171 18.94 -2.13 6.40
CA ILE A 171 20.39 -2.17 6.65
C ILE A 171 20.69 -1.85 8.12
N SER A 172 19.93 -0.90 8.68
CA SER A 172 19.97 -0.44 10.06
C SER A 172 18.57 -0.48 10.67
N ASP A 173 18.53 -0.79 11.97
CA ASP A 173 17.34 -0.75 12.82
C ASP A 173 17.11 0.64 13.47
N GLU A 174 17.93 1.63 13.10
CA GLU A 174 17.76 3.03 13.54
C GLU A 174 16.40 3.56 13.06
N GLN A 175 15.60 4.07 13.99
CA GLN A 175 14.32 4.69 13.65
C GLN A 175 14.55 5.97 12.83
N ILE A 176 13.68 6.20 11.85
CA ILE A 176 13.80 7.30 10.87
C ILE A 176 12.66 8.29 11.15
N PRO A 177 12.95 9.45 11.77
CA PRO A 177 11.93 10.47 11.99
C PRO A 177 11.39 11.08 10.70
N VAL A 178 10.08 11.17 10.61
CA VAL A 178 9.36 11.75 9.48
C VAL A 178 8.24 12.67 10.00
N CYS A 179 7.92 13.72 9.26
CA CYS A 179 6.93 14.70 9.68
C CYS A 179 6.22 15.37 8.51
N VAL A 180 5.04 15.93 8.80
CA VAL A 180 4.31 16.81 7.88
C VAL A 180 3.67 17.97 8.65
N GLU A 181 3.70 19.15 8.04
CA GLU A 181 2.88 20.30 8.39
C GLU A 181 1.87 20.56 7.26
N VAL A 182 0.58 20.42 7.56
CA VAL A 182 -0.51 20.70 6.63
C VAL A 182 -1.10 22.07 6.93
N ARG A 183 -1.07 22.96 5.95
CA ARG A 183 -1.60 24.33 6.04
C ARG A 183 -2.84 24.47 5.16
N ILE A 184 -3.95 24.89 5.76
CA ILE A 184 -5.20 25.21 5.05
C ILE A 184 -5.39 26.73 5.09
N ASN A 185 -5.55 27.34 3.92
CA ASN A 185 -5.78 28.77 3.77
C ASN A 185 -6.79 29.02 2.64
N GLY A 186 -8.04 29.26 3.03
CA GLY A 186 -9.16 29.40 2.12
C GLY A 186 -9.33 28.13 1.28
N GLU A 187 -9.14 28.26 -0.03
CA GLU A 187 -9.33 27.18 -1.02
C GLU A 187 -8.03 26.45 -1.39
N ARG A 188 -6.97 26.55 -0.58
CA ARG A 188 -5.66 25.92 -0.83
C ARG A 188 -5.19 25.10 0.36
N MET A 189 -4.51 23.99 0.05
CA MET A 189 -3.90 23.10 1.03
C MET A 189 -2.44 22.81 0.66
N THR A 190 -1.52 23.19 1.55
CA THR A 190 -0.08 22.94 1.40
C THR A 190 0.36 21.85 2.36
N PHE A 191 1.02 20.80 1.85
CA PHE A 191 1.61 19.70 2.60
C PHE A 191 3.13 19.86 2.62
N ASP A 192 3.70 20.23 3.77
CA ASP A 192 5.11 20.54 3.91
C ASP A 192 5.82 19.46 4.74
N PHE A 193 6.70 18.71 4.11
CA PHE A 193 7.49 17.62 4.69
C PHE A 193 8.90 18.08 5.10
N THR A 194 9.16 19.39 5.12
CA THR A 194 10.44 19.93 5.59
C THR A 194 10.69 19.50 7.04
N GLY A 195 11.86 18.90 7.28
CA GLY A 195 12.22 18.32 8.59
C GLY A 195 12.21 16.79 8.60
N THR A 196 11.65 16.16 7.58
CA THR A 196 11.76 14.71 7.35
C THR A 196 13.21 14.28 7.13
N SER A 197 13.57 13.10 7.62
CA SER A 197 14.92 12.53 7.49
C SER A 197 15.43 12.45 6.05
N ALA A 198 16.75 12.57 5.89
CA ALA A 198 17.45 12.28 4.64
C ALA A 198 17.16 10.85 4.15
N GLN A 199 17.27 10.64 2.83
CA GLN A 199 17.18 9.31 2.23
C GLN A 199 18.17 8.35 2.89
N ARG A 200 17.77 7.09 3.04
CA ARG A 200 18.52 6.07 3.74
C ARG A 200 19.22 5.10 2.77
N PRO A 201 20.32 4.46 3.19
CA PRO A 201 20.99 3.46 2.38
C PRO A 201 20.08 2.31 1.97
N GLY A 202 19.18 1.87 2.86
CA GLY A 202 18.24 0.78 2.57
C GLY A 202 17.03 1.19 1.71
N PRO A 203 16.28 0.21 1.18
CA PRO A 203 15.31 0.38 0.10
C PRO A 203 13.94 0.92 0.53
N ILE A 204 13.85 1.53 1.71
CA ILE A 204 12.63 2.09 2.30
C ILE A 204 12.21 3.43 1.66
N ASN A 205 13.10 4.01 0.87
CA ASN A 205 12.90 5.32 0.26
C ASN A 205 11.81 5.28 -0.80
N CYS A 206 11.16 6.42 -1.03
CA CYS A 206 10.35 6.63 -2.21
C CYS A 206 10.79 7.90 -2.97
N ALA A 207 10.59 7.90 -4.28
CA ALA A 207 10.86 9.06 -5.12
C ALA A 207 9.69 10.04 -5.10
N TYR A 208 9.92 11.26 -5.62
CA TYR A 208 8.95 12.35 -5.61
C TYR A 208 7.56 11.98 -6.18
N GLY A 209 7.50 11.14 -7.21
CA GLY A 209 6.24 10.66 -7.79
C GLY A 209 5.40 9.86 -6.80
N ALA A 210 6.03 9.02 -5.98
CA ALA A 210 5.36 8.23 -4.96
C ALA A 210 4.87 9.10 -3.78
N LEU A 211 5.63 10.12 -3.37
CA LEU A 211 5.16 11.11 -2.39
C LEU A 211 3.93 11.87 -2.91
N HIS A 212 3.92 12.28 -4.18
CA HIS A 212 2.75 12.91 -4.78
C HIS A 212 1.54 11.99 -4.75
N SER A 213 1.70 10.72 -5.11
CA SER A 213 0.62 9.73 -5.05
C SER A 213 0.09 9.53 -3.63
N ALA A 214 0.97 9.46 -2.64
CA ALA A 214 0.64 9.32 -1.22
C ALA A 214 -0.26 10.48 -0.74
N VAL A 215 0.16 11.72 -0.97
CA VAL A 215 -0.61 12.92 -0.59
C VAL A 215 -1.93 12.99 -1.35
N LYS A 216 -1.90 12.75 -2.68
CA LYS A 216 -3.10 12.82 -3.54
C LYS A 216 -4.15 11.79 -3.14
N THR A 217 -3.74 10.59 -2.74
CA THR A 217 -4.66 9.54 -2.26
C THR A 217 -5.44 10.01 -1.04
N VAL A 218 -4.75 10.50 0.01
CA VAL A 218 -5.40 10.97 1.25
C VAL A 218 -6.25 12.20 0.98
N PHE A 219 -5.76 13.14 0.17
CA PHE A 219 -6.50 14.33 -0.23
C PHE A 219 -7.80 13.97 -0.99
N LYS A 220 -7.76 13.00 -1.91
CA LYS A 220 -8.96 12.57 -2.63
C LYS A 220 -9.99 11.94 -1.69
N SER A 221 -9.54 11.13 -0.72
CA SER A 221 -10.41 10.56 0.31
C SER A 221 -11.11 11.62 1.16
N LEU A 222 -10.46 12.78 1.35
CA LEU A 222 -10.99 13.92 2.08
C LEU A 222 -12.07 14.67 1.28
N VAL A 223 -11.73 15.09 0.05
CA VAL A 223 -12.59 16.02 -0.72
C VAL A 223 -13.73 15.32 -1.46
N ASP A 224 -13.47 14.17 -2.09
CA ASP A 224 -14.49 13.37 -2.78
C ASP A 224 -13.97 11.95 -3.03
N PRO A 225 -14.19 10.97 -2.13
CA PRO A 225 -13.67 9.62 -2.32
C PRO A 225 -14.32 8.84 -3.47
N GLN A 226 -15.44 9.29 -4.05
CA GLN A 226 -16.20 8.52 -5.05
C GLN A 226 -16.18 9.14 -6.45
N GLY A 227 -15.88 10.43 -6.57
CA GLY A 227 -15.72 11.09 -7.87
C GLY A 227 -14.53 10.53 -8.66
N ALA A 228 -14.68 10.44 -9.99
CA ALA A 228 -13.63 9.96 -10.88
C ALA A 228 -12.34 10.79 -10.73
N SER A 229 -11.20 10.10 -10.60
CA SER A 229 -9.90 10.75 -10.39
C SER A 229 -9.40 11.46 -11.66
N ASN A 230 -8.89 12.67 -11.51
CA ASN A 230 -8.27 13.49 -12.55
C ASN A 230 -7.48 14.65 -11.91
N GLU A 231 -6.63 15.33 -12.67
CA GLU A 231 -5.72 16.36 -12.12
C GLU A 231 -6.44 17.62 -11.61
N GLY A 232 -7.69 17.86 -12.03
CA GLY A 232 -8.51 18.97 -11.55
C GLY A 232 -8.65 18.96 -10.03
N TRP A 233 -8.89 17.77 -9.43
CA TRP A 233 -9.00 17.62 -7.98
C TRP A 233 -7.78 18.14 -7.22
N PHE A 234 -6.59 18.05 -7.80
CA PHE A 234 -5.34 18.34 -7.10
C PHE A 234 -4.79 19.75 -7.38
N ARG A 235 -5.50 20.57 -8.18
CA ARG A 235 -5.15 21.98 -8.43
C ARG A 235 -5.03 22.87 -7.17
N PRO A 236 -5.77 22.64 -6.06
CA PRO A 236 -5.57 23.40 -4.83
C PRO A 236 -4.45 22.83 -3.92
N VAL A 237 -3.77 21.77 -4.33
CA VAL A 237 -2.74 21.09 -3.54
C VAL A 237 -1.35 21.60 -3.90
N GLU A 238 -0.57 21.92 -2.87
CA GLU A 238 0.87 22.17 -2.97
C GLU A 238 1.62 21.16 -2.10
N ILE A 239 2.67 20.54 -2.62
CA ILE A 239 3.51 19.58 -1.88
C ILE A 239 4.92 20.12 -1.84
N ILE A 240 5.46 20.29 -0.63
CA ILE A 240 6.80 20.78 -0.38
C ILE A 240 7.58 19.68 0.32
N CYS A 241 8.69 19.27 -0.27
CA CYS A 241 9.65 18.38 0.37
C CYS A 241 11.03 18.65 -0.24
N PRO A 242 12.07 18.93 0.57
CA PRO A 242 13.42 19.08 0.06
C PRO A 242 13.86 17.84 -0.73
N ASP A 243 14.69 18.00 -1.75
CA ASP A 243 15.29 16.86 -2.45
C ASP A 243 16.19 16.03 -1.51
N GLY A 244 16.26 14.71 -1.74
CA GLY A 244 17.15 13.82 -1.01
C GLY A 244 16.67 13.42 0.38
N THR A 245 15.37 13.53 0.64
CA THR A 245 14.74 12.95 1.84
C THR A 245 14.29 11.52 1.58
N VAL A 246 13.87 10.80 2.62
CA VAL A 246 13.28 9.46 2.46
C VAL A 246 12.01 9.45 1.59
N PHE A 247 11.36 10.60 1.39
CA PHE A 247 10.18 10.75 0.51
C PHE A 247 10.46 11.37 -0.87
N THR A 248 11.69 11.83 -1.09
CA THR A 248 12.14 12.49 -2.34
C THR A 248 13.54 12.02 -2.69
N ALA A 249 13.77 10.72 -2.54
CA ALA A 249 15.09 10.16 -2.71
C ALA A 249 15.60 10.39 -4.13
N GLN A 250 16.92 10.51 -4.24
CA GLN A 250 17.62 10.69 -5.50
C GLN A 250 18.54 9.50 -5.79
N LYS A 251 18.85 9.29 -7.07
CA LYS A 251 19.82 8.29 -7.50
C LYS A 251 21.14 8.46 -6.73
N PRO A 252 21.77 7.38 -6.25
CA PRO A 252 21.48 5.97 -6.55
C PRO A 252 20.61 5.24 -5.52
N SER A 253 19.81 5.92 -4.68
CA SER A 253 19.03 5.24 -3.61
C SER A 253 18.23 4.04 -4.11
N PRO A 254 18.11 2.98 -3.33
CA PRO A 254 17.14 1.92 -3.60
C PRO A 254 15.73 2.36 -3.18
N THR A 255 14.72 1.85 -3.88
CA THR A 255 13.29 2.21 -3.77
C THR A 255 12.36 1.00 -3.81
N GLY A 256 12.89 -0.22 -3.71
CA GLY A 256 12.14 -1.45 -3.92
C GLY A 256 10.94 -1.54 -2.96
N TRP A 257 11.14 -1.10 -1.72
CA TRP A 257 10.11 -1.06 -0.67
C TRP A 257 9.53 0.35 -0.52
N TYR A 258 9.42 1.11 -1.62
CA TYR A 258 8.84 2.46 -1.64
C TYR A 258 7.46 2.52 -0.98
N TYR A 259 6.73 1.41 -0.98
CA TYR A 259 5.40 1.34 -0.39
C TYR A 259 5.46 1.66 1.10
N GLU A 260 6.54 1.32 1.82
CA GLU A 260 6.69 1.69 3.23
C GLU A 260 6.86 3.21 3.39
N GLY A 261 7.76 3.83 2.60
CA GLY A 261 7.96 5.27 2.62
C GLY A 261 6.68 6.04 2.21
N SER A 262 6.05 5.65 1.11
CA SER A 262 4.82 6.28 0.62
C SER A 262 3.60 6.03 1.52
N ALA A 263 3.49 4.85 2.14
CA ALA A 263 2.44 4.58 3.11
C ALA A 263 2.63 5.40 4.39
N HIS A 264 3.86 5.56 4.88
CA HIS A 264 4.15 6.50 5.99
C HIS A 264 3.82 7.95 5.63
N ALA A 265 4.15 8.41 4.42
CA ALA A 265 3.76 9.75 3.96
C ALA A 265 2.23 9.91 3.93
N SER A 266 1.50 8.87 3.49
CA SER A 266 0.04 8.85 3.51
C SER A 266 -0.51 8.91 4.94
N GLU A 267 0.00 8.05 5.83
CA GLU A 267 -0.41 8.02 7.25
C GLU A 267 -0.08 9.32 8.00
N LEU A 268 1.02 10.00 7.69
CA LEU A 268 1.33 11.33 8.25
C LEU A 268 0.28 12.36 7.87
N VAL A 269 -0.06 12.45 6.58
CA VAL A 269 -1.08 13.38 6.08
C VAL A 269 -2.44 13.05 6.68
N TRP A 270 -2.78 11.76 6.71
CA TRP A 270 -3.99 11.26 7.34
C TRP A 270 -4.04 11.69 8.81
N LYS A 271 -3.02 11.36 9.60
CA LYS A 271 -2.93 11.66 11.04
C LYS A 271 -3.06 13.15 11.32
N ALA A 272 -2.41 14.00 10.51
CA ALA A 272 -2.51 15.46 10.65
C ALA A 272 -3.94 15.99 10.43
N LEU A 273 -4.73 15.33 9.59
CA LEU A 273 -6.08 15.78 9.21
C LEU A 273 -7.21 15.03 9.96
N ALA A 274 -6.90 13.94 10.65
CA ALA A 274 -7.90 13.05 11.25
C ALA A 274 -8.79 13.76 12.27
N GLU A 275 -8.24 14.68 13.06
CA GLU A 275 -9.01 15.42 14.09
C GLU A 275 -10.00 16.42 13.50
N ILE A 276 -9.68 17.05 12.37
CA ILE A 276 -10.54 18.06 11.75
C ILE A 276 -11.53 17.47 10.73
N ALA A 277 -11.29 16.24 10.29
CA ALA A 277 -12.17 15.51 9.38
C ALA A 277 -12.55 14.12 9.92
N PRO A 278 -13.16 14.03 11.13
CA PRO A 278 -13.47 12.76 11.81
C PRO A 278 -14.56 11.93 11.08
N ASP A 279 -15.25 12.53 10.10
CA ASP A 279 -16.20 11.85 9.22
C ASP A 279 -15.55 11.23 7.99
N ARG A 280 -14.27 11.55 7.71
CA ARG A 280 -13.50 11.05 6.57
C ARG A 280 -12.41 10.07 6.98
N PHE A 281 -11.81 10.29 8.15
CA PHE A 281 -10.62 9.58 8.57
C PHE A 281 -10.86 8.72 9.82
N SER A 282 -10.20 7.56 9.86
CA SER A 282 -10.11 6.70 11.04
C SER A 282 -8.88 7.02 11.86
N ALA A 283 -8.71 6.32 12.99
CA ALA A 283 -7.42 6.12 13.64
C ALA A 283 -6.43 5.37 12.70
N GLY A 284 -5.18 5.19 13.14
CA GLY A 284 -4.12 4.59 12.34
C GLY A 284 -4.38 3.14 11.95
N SER A 285 -3.91 2.77 10.76
CA SER A 285 -3.96 1.39 10.24
C SER A 285 -2.64 0.65 10.46
N TYR A 286 -2.65 -0.67 10.25
CA TYR A 286 -1.42 -1.49 10.22
C TYR A 286 -0.41 -1.06 9.13
N MET A 287 -0.84 -0.24 8.16
CA MET A 287 -0.07 0.54 7.18
C MET A 287 0.76 -0.25 6.15
N SER A 288 1.57 -1.22 6.58
CA SER A 288 2.51 -1.94 5.72
C SER A 288 1.79 -2.98 4.85
N LEU A 289 2.25 -3.21 3.63
CA LEU A 289 1.79 -4.37 2.83
C LEU A 289 2.23 -5.71 3.42
N CYS A 290 3.21 -5.68 4.34
CA CYS A 290 3.84 -6.86 4.94
C CYS A 290 4.24 -7.87 3.86
N GLY A 291 4.96 -7.40 2.83
CA GLY A 291 5.38 -8.22 1.70
C GLY A 291 6.32 -9.33 2.15
N ALA A 292 5.85 -10.57 2.04
CA ALA A 292 6.63 -11.78 2.27
C ALA A 292 6.71 -12.58 0.96
N TYR A 293 7.92 -12.87 0.52
CA TYR A 293 8.17 -13.62 -0.69
C TYR A 293 8.59 -15.03 -0.36
N VAL A 294 8.15 -15.99 -1.16
CA VAL A 294 8.67 -17.36 -1.15
C VAL A 294 9.12 -17.71 -2.55
N TYR A 295 10.36 -18.16 -2.65
CA TYR A 295 10.97 -18.57 -3.90
C TYR A 295 11.47 -20.00 -3.76
N GLY A 296 11.26 -20.80 -4.80
CA GLY A 296 11.77 -22.16 -4.85
C GLY A 296 11.53 -22.81 -6.20
N LYS A 297 11.67 -24.13 -6.22
CA LYS A 297 11.38 -24.97 -7.38
C LYS A 297 10.19 -25.86 -7.07
N ASP A 298 9.19 -25.87 -7.96
CA ASP A 298 8.06 -26.77 -7.81
C ASP A 298 8.53 -28.22 -8.02
N PRO A 299 8.36 -29.12 -7.03
CA PRO A 299 8.80 -30.51 -7.15
C PRO A 299 8.05 -31.29 -8.23
N LYS A 300 6.86 -30.84 -8.66
CA LYS A 300 6.05 -31.51 -9.69
C LYS A 300 6.52 -31.16 -11.10
N SER A 301 6.68 -29.86 -11.38
CA SER A 301 7.04 -29.37 -12.72
C SER A 301 8.55 -29.20 -12.93
N GLY A 302 9.29 -28.99 -11.85
CA GLY A 302 10.68 -28.57 -11.92
C GLY A 302 10.86 -27.10 -12.34
N GLU A 303 9.78 -26.33 -12.42
CA GLU A 303 9.85 -24.90 -12.73
C GLU A 303 10.14 -24.07 -11.48
N ILE A 304 10.71 -22.89 -11.69
CA ILE A 304 10.86 -21.89 -10.64
C ILE A 304 9.49 -21.29 -10.32
N PHE A 305 9.22 -21.04 -9.04
CA PHE A 305 8.11 -20.21 -8.61
C PHE A 305 8.59 -19.06 -7.72
N VAL A 306 7.89 -17.93 -7.84
CA VAL A 306 7.95 -16.81 -6.90
C VAL A 306 6.52 -16.58 -6.44
N HIS A 307 6.29 -16.72 -5.15
CA HIS A 307 5.05 -16.34 -4.51
C HIS A 307 5.25 -15.01 -3.78
N ILE A 308 4.32 -14.09 -4.01
CA ILE A 308 4.14 -12.84 -3.27
C ILE A 308 2.65 -12.56 -3.16
N GLU A 309 2.25 -12.00 -2.03
CA GLU A 309 0.93 -11.40 -1.85
C GLU A 309 0.99 -10.26 -0.83
N PRO A 310 0.24 -9.17 -1.06
CA PRO A 310 0.00 -8.18 -0.01
C PRO A 310 -0.82 -8.82 1.10
N ALA A 311 -0.39 -8.64 2.34
CA ALA A 311 -1.10 -9.14 3.50
C ALA A 311 -2.23 -8.18 3.88
N VAL A 312 -3.39 -8.74 4.23
CA VAL A 312 -4.51 -7.98 4.82
C VAL A 312 -4.23 -7.66 6.29
N GLY A 313 -4.67 -6.50 6.78
CA GLY A 313 -4.45 -6.11 8.17
C GLY A 313 -5.56 -5.27 8.80
N GLY A 314 -5.31 -4.82 10.03
CA GLY A 314 -6.28 -4.08 10.82
C GLY A 314 -6.31 -2.60 10.48
N TRP A 315 -7.48 -2.06 10.13
CA TRP A 315 -7.69 -0.63 9.95
C TRP A 315 -8.16 0.03 11.25
N GLY A 316 -7.86 1.32 11.43
CA GLY A 316 -8.26 2.04 12.62
C GLY A 316 -9.78 2.25 12.72
N ALA A 317 -10.24 2.51 13.95
CA ALA A 317 -11.62 2.82 14.23
C ALA A 317 -12.00 4.24 13.77
N THR A 318 -13.27 4.44 13.44
CA THR A 318 -13.80 5.77 13.06
C THR A 318 -14.61 6.36 14.22
N SER A 319 -15.03 7.61 14.06
CA SER A 319 -15.96 8.27 14.99
C SER A 319 -17.34 7.59 15.09
N LYS A 320 -17.66 6.61 14.23
CA LYS A 320 -19.00 6.02 14.10
C LYS A 320 -19.03 4.49 14.16
N ARG A 321 -17.90 3.81 13.97
CA ARG A 321 -17.82 2.35 13.91
C ARG A 321 -16.41 1.83 14.19
N ASP A 322 -16.36 0.56 14.60
CA ASP A 322 -15.13 -0.22 14.70
C ASP A 322 -14.37 -0.25 13.37
N GLY A 323 -13.06 -0.40 13.48
CA GLY A 323 -12.18 -0.50 12.33
C GLY A 323 -12.43 -1.77 11.53
N THR A 324 -12.23 -1.68 10.22
CA THR A 324 -12.38 -2.84 9.33
C THR A 324 -11.24 -3.83 9.59
N ALA A 325 -11.59 -5.10 9.86
CA ALA A 325 -10.60 -6.16 10.03
C ALA A 325 -10.18 -6.73 8.67
N ALA A 326 -8.93 -7.19 8.58
CA ALA A 326 -8.37 -7.89 7.42
C ALA A 326 -8.66 -7.19 6.07
N LEU A 327 -8.33 -5.90 5.98
CA LEU A 327 -8.38 -5.11 4.75
C LEU A 327 -6.97 -4.71 4.32
N ILE A 328 -6.70 -4.72 3.00
CA ILE A 328 -5.39 -4.34 2.44
C ILE A 328 -5.09 -2.86 2.75
N ALA A 329 -3.81 -2.53 2.94
CA ALA A 329 -3.36 -1.18 3.22
C ALA A 329 -3.65 -0.19 2.08
N THR A 330 -3.68 1.09 2.42
CA THR A 330 -4.06 2.20 1.52
C THR A 330 -3.28 2.24 0.21
N THR A 331 -2.01 1.83 0.20
CA THR A 331 -1.14 1.89 -0.98
C THR A 331 -1.37 0.78 -2.00
N ASP A 332 -2.22 -0.20 -1.72
CA ASP A 332 -2.50 -1.35 -2.59
C ASP A 332 -3.98 -1.78 -2.54
N GLY A 333 -4.85 -0.80 -2.26
CA GLY A 333 -6.21 -1.01 -1.76
C GLY A 333 -7.07 -2.04 -2.50
N ASP A 334 -7.54 -1.73 -3.71
CA ASP A 334 -8.55 -2.54 -4.44
C ASP A 334 -8.07 -3.94 -4.88
N THR A 335 -6.91 -4.38 -4.40
CA THR A 335 -6.38 -5.71 -4.60
C THR A 335 -7.21 -6.76 -3.86
N TYR A 336 -7.54 -7.86 -4.54
CA TYR A 336 -8.22 -9.00 -3.91
C TYR A 336 -7.20 -9.92 -3.23
N ASN A 337 -7.57 -10.48 -2.08
CA ASN A 337 -6.77 -11.53 -1.47
C ASN A 337 -6.82 -12.84 -2.27
N TYR A 338 -5.80 -13.68 -2.12
CA TYR A 338 -5.76 -14.98 -2.77
C TYR A 338 -6.73 -15.97 -2.11
N SER A 339 -7.54 -16.65 -2.92
CA SER A 339 -8.26 -17.84 -2.47
C SER A 339 -7.26 -18.93 -2.06
N VAL A 340 -7.54 -19.60 -0.94
CA VAL A 340 -6.73 -20.74 -0.45
C VAL A 340 -6.58 -21.81 -1.52
N GLU A 341 -7.68 -22.16 -2.21
CA GLU A 341 -7.64 -23.21 -3.24
C GLU A 341 -6.78 -22.80 -4.45
N LEU A 342 -6.87 -21.54 -4.87
CA LEU A 342 -6.06 -21.02 -5.98
C LEU A 342 -4.59 -20.97 -5.60
N PHE A 343 -4.29 -20.57 -4.36
CA PHE A 343 -2.95 -20.52 -3.82
C PHE A 343 -2.29 -21.91 -3.82
N GLU A 344 -2.96 -22.91 -3.24
CA GLU A 344 -2.42 -24.28 -3.13
C GLU A 344 -2.37 -25.00 -4.49
N ALA A 345 -3.20 -24.59 -5.45
CA ALA A 345 -3.13 -25.09 -6.82
C ALA A 345 -1.94 -24.53 -7.59
N LYS A 346 -1.52 -23.28 -7.31
CA LYS A 346 -0.45 -22.59 -8.03
C LYS A 346 0.93 -22.80 -7.43
N PHE A 347 1.04 -22.93 -6.12
CA PHE A 347 2.32 -22.95 -5.43
C PHE A 347 2.50 -24.27 -4.66
N PRO A 348 3.74 -24.77 -4.52
CA PRO A 348 4.04 -25.91 -3.67
C PRO A 348 4.08 -25.47 -2.19
N LEU A 349 2.97 -24.88 -1.74
CA LEU A 349 2.75 -24.29 -0.43
C LEU A 349 1.35 -24.71 0.03
N HIS A 350 1.19 -24.97 1.32
CA HIS A 350 -0.10 -25.38 1.89
C HIS A 350 -0.52 -24.42 3.01
N ILE A 351 -1.72 -23.86 2.94
CA ILE A 351 -2.23 -22.93 3.95
C ILE A 351 -2.69 -23.73 5.16
N ARG A 352 -1.97 -23.56 6.27
CA ARG A 352 -2.28 -24.22 7.55
C ARG A 352 -3.24 -23.40 8.41
N GLN A 353 -3.16 -22.07 8.29
CA GLN A 353 -4.01 -21.15 9.03
C GLN A 353 -4.29 -19.91 8.19
N TYR A 354 -5.55 -19.49 8.18
CA TYR A 354 -5.95 -18.16 7.77
C TYR A 354 -7.06 -17.68 8.71
N ALA A 355 -6.72 -16.78 9.62
CA ALA A 355 -7.62 -16.33 10.69
C ALA A 355 -7.35 -14.87 11.06
N LEU A 356 -8.26 -14.24 11.81
CA LEU A 356 -8.00 -12.95 12.43
C LEU A 356 -6.93 -13.08 13.52
N ASN A 357 -6.05 -12.08 13.61
CA ASN A 357 -5.04 -11.99 14.65
C ASN A 357 -5.64 -11.41 15.94
N THR A 358 -6.34 -12.24 16.71
CA THR A 358 -6.92 -11.84 18.01
C THR A 358 -5.90 -11.89 19.15
N ALA A 359 -4.78 -12.60 18.97
CA ALA A 359 -3.75 -12.79 20.00
C ALA A 359 -3.02 -11.49 20.33
N GLU A 360 -2.61 -10.72 19.31
CA GLU A 360 -1.98 -9.41 19.52
C GLU A 360 -3.00 -8.30 19.80
N GLY A 361 -4.27 -8.52 19.42
CA GLY A 361 -5.37 -7.60 19.67
C GLY A 361 -5.37 -6.35 18.79
N VAL A 362 -6.14 -5.35 19.23
CA VAL A 362 -6.41 -4.08 18.51
C VAL A 362 -6.40 -2.93 19.51
N GLY A 363 -6.35 -1.70 19.00
CA GLY A 363 -6.53 -0.52 19.84
C GLY A 363 -7.95 -0.46 20.39
N GLU A 364 -8.05 -0.44 21.71
CA GLU A 364 -9.32 -0.35 22.42
C GLU A 364 -9.88 1.08 22.36
N GLY A 365 -11.20 1.21 22.31
CA GLY A 365 -11.87 2.50 22.36
C GLY A 365 -13.38 2.34 22.44
N ARG A 366 -14.13 3.45 22.41
CA ARG A 366 -15.60 3.41 22.19
C ARG A 366 -15.86 2.56 20.95
N TYR A 367 -15.07 2.78 19.92
CA TYR A 367 -14.93 1.92 18.76
C TYR A 367 -13.52 1.34 18.75
N ARG A 368 -13.41 0.02 18.63
CA ARG A 368 -12.13 -0.68 18.61
C ARG A 368 -11.55 -0.69 17.20
N GLY A 369 -10.23 -0.82 17.10
CA GLY A 369 -9.57 -1.09 15.83
C GLY A 369 -10.07 -2.38 15.16
N GLY A 370 -9.79 -2.50 13.88
CA GLY A 370 -9.96 -3.74 13.12
C GLY A 370 -8.82 -4.70 13.42
N PHE A 371 -9.13 -6.00 13.48
CA PHE A 371 -8.12 -7.03 13.67
C PHE A 371 -7.27 -7.21 12.41
N GLY A 372 -5.98 -7.47 12.62
CA GLY A 372 -5.12 -8.01 11.57
C GLY A 372 -5.44 -9.48 11.27
N ALA A 373 -4.53 -10.16 10.60
CA ALA A 373 -4.68 -11.54 10.19
C ALA A 373 -3.40 -12.34 10.46
N VAL A 374 -3.58 -13.64 10.68
CA VAL A 374 -2.53 -14.64 10.65
C VAL A 374 -2.71 -15.46 9.38
N ARG A 375 -1.67 -15.50 8.55
CA ARG A 375 -1.61 -16.36 7.37
C ARG A 375 -0.37 -17.23 7.45
N GLU A 376 -0.58 -18.52 7.71
CA GLU A 376 0.47 -19.54 7.81
C GLU A 376 0.48 -20.41 6.56
N PHE A 377 1.65 -20.56 5.94
CA PHE A 377 1.87 -21.58 4.93
C PHE A 377 3.06 -22.48 5.26
N GLU A 378 2.87 -23.77 4.98
CA GLU A 378 3.88 -24.82 5.06
C GLU A 378 4.53 -25.01 3.68
N ILE A 379 5.85 -25.17 3.68
CA ILE A 379 6.63 -25.40 2.47
C ILE A 379 6.50 -26.87 2.04
N LEU A 380 6.06 -27.11 0.81
CA LEU A 380 6.00 -28.48 0.24
C LEU A 380 7.17 -28.81 -0.69
N ALA A 381 7.87 -27.77 -1.18
CA ALA A 381 9.07 -27.92 -2.00
C ALA A 381 10.26 -28.44 -1.19
N ASP A 382 11.15 -29.22 -1.83
CA ASP A 382 12.34 -29.79 -1.18
C ASP A 382 13.27 -28.69 -0.63
N GLU A 383 13.47 -27.64 -1.45
CA GLU A 383 14.25 -26.46 -1.11
C GLU A 383 13.50 -25.20 -1.56
N ALA A 384 13.43 -24.22 -0.64
CA ALA A 384 12.88 -22.91 -0.89
C ALA A 384 13.64 -21.85 -0.09
N SER A 385 13.24 -20.60 -0.24
CA SER A 385 13.71 -19.51 0.59
C SER A 385 12.63 -18.45 0.74
N THR A 386 12.73 -17.66 1.81
CA THR A 386 11.87 -16.51 2.02
C THR A 386 12.68 -15.26 2.33
N TYR A 387 12.12 -14.12 1.99
CA TYR A 387 12.55 -12.81 2.46
C TYR A 387 11.31 -11.94 2.66
N ALA A 388 11.44 -10.92 3.50
CA ALA A 388 10.32 -10.05 3.85
C ALA A 388 10.81 -8.69 4.31
N SER A 389 9.94 -7.68 4.20
CA SER A 389 10.13 -6.37 4.82
C SER A 389 8.81 -5.78 5.26
N PHE A 390 8.63 -5.65 6.57
CA PHE A 390 7.41 -5.14 7.20
C PHE A 390 7.69 -3.79 7.89
N GLY A 391 6.71 -2.90 7.88
CA GLY A 391 6.63 -1.69 8.71
C GLY A 391 5.67 -1.86 9.89
N ARG A 392 5.59 -0.88 10.81
CA ARG A 392 4.82 -0.96 12.08
C ARG A 392 5.15 -2.20 12.91
N THR A 393 6.42 -2.52 12.99
CA THR A 393 7.01 -3.65 13.74
C THR A 393 7.45 -3.24 15.14
N LYS A 394 7.72 -1.94 15.36
CA LYS A 394 8.02 -1.35 16.67
C LYS A 394 6.98 -0.30 17.04
N GLU A 395 6.71 0.65 16.15
CA GLU A 395 5.68 1.66 16.36
C GLU A 395 4.28 1.11 16.02
N PRO A 396 3.35 1.03 16.99
CA PRO A 396 2.00 0.54 16.73
C PRO A 396 1.16 1.59 15.98
N PRO A 397 0.06 1.17 15.32
CA PRO A 397 -0.92 2.10 14.77
C PRO A 397 -1.49 3.03 15.85
N TRP A 398 -1.58 4.32 15.56
CA TRP A 398 -1.99 5.34 16.54
C TRP A 398 -3.51 5.33 16.79
N GLY A 399 -3.93 5.62 18.04
CA GLY A 399 -5.33 5.82 18.41
C GLY A 399 -5.80 7.27 18.22
N LEU A 400 -7.11 7.51 18.27
CA LEU A 400 -7.71 8.83 18.05
C LEU A 400 -8.75 9.18 19.14
N GLN A 401 -8.80 10.46 19.55
CA GLN A 401 -9.78 10.98 20.53
C GLN A 401 -9.83 10.16 21.84
N GLY A 402 -8.68 9.67 22.32
CA GLY A 402 -8.57 8.87 23.55
C GLY A 402 -8.65 7.35 23.34
N GLY A 403 -8.77 6.88 22.10
CA GLY A 403 -8.58 5.45 21.78
C GLY A 403 -7.12 5.02 21.92
N ALA A 404 -6.90 3.74 22.22
CA ALA A 404 -5.58 3.15 22.39
C ALA A 404 -4.91 2.82 21.05
N GLU A 405 -3.60 2.62 21.10
CA GLU A 405 -2.80 2.17 19.97
C GLU A 405 -3.12 0.72 19.59
N GLY A 406 -2.91 0.40 18.31
CA GLY A 406 -3.05 -0.93 17.74
C GLY A 406 -1.92 -1.88 18.13
N SER A 407 -1.74 -2.94 17.33
CA SER A 407 -0.66 -3.91 17.52
C SER A 407 0.27 -3.96 16.32
N CYS A 408 1.48 -4.48 16.51
CA CYS A 408 2.55 -4.45 15.51
C CYS A 408 2.48 -5.63 14.52
N ASN A 409 3.02 -5.41 13.33
CA ASN A 409 3.23 -6.43 12.31
C ASN A 409 4.53 -7.22 12.57
N PHE A 410 4.54 -8.49 12.18
CA PHE A 410 5.74 -9.33 12.22
C PHE A 410 5.55 -10.62 11.41
N MET A 411 6.67 -11.25 11.06
CA MET A 411 6.70 -12.58 10.48
C MET A 411 7.27 -13.57 11.50
N GLU A 412 6.74 -14.79 11.53
CA GLU A 412 7.39 -15.90 12.22
C GLU A 412 7.86 -16.94 11.21
N ILE A 413 9.07 -17.46 11.42
CA ILE A 413 9.59 -18.59 10.67
C ILE A 413 9.81 -19.74 11.65
N GLU A 414 9.18 -20.88 11.37
CA GLU A 414 9.41 -22.15 12.07
C GLU A 414 10.24 -23.06 11.16
N SER A 415 11.50 -23.28 11.52
CA SER A 415 12.42 -24.12 10.76
C SER A 415 13.36 -24.86 11.71
N GLY A 416 13.61 -26.15 11.43
CA GLY A 416 14.52 -26.98 12.23
C GLY A 416 14.09 -27.16 13.70
N GLY A 417 12.81 -26.99 14.02
CA GLY A 417 12.27 -27.07 15.39
C GLY A 417 12.43 -25.80 16.21
N GLU A 418 12.88 -24.69 15.62
CA GLU A 418 12.92 -23.36 16.23
C GLU A 418 11.91 -22.43 15.57
N THR A 419 11.30 -21.55 16.35
CA THR A 419 10.48 -20.43 15.85
C THR A 419 11.21 -19.11 16.07
N ARG A 420 11.31 -18.28 15.03
CA ARG A 420 11.95 -16.95 15.10
C ARG A 420 10.99 -15.87 14.61
N ARG A 421 10.82 -14.82 15.41
CA ARG A 421 10.11 -13.59 15.03
C ARG A 421 11.06 -12.66 14.28
N VAL A 422 10.68 -12.24 13.09
CA VAL A 422 11.45 -11.35 12.21
C VAL A 422 10.52 -10.31 11.58
N ALA A 423 11.09 -9.26 10.99
CA ALA A 423 10.34 -8.18 10.36
C ALA A 423 10.92 -7.80 9.01
N ARG A 424 12.24 -7.56 8.98
CA ARG A 424 13.01 -7.36 7.75
C ARG A 424 14.10 -8.42 7.69
N ILE A 425 14.01 -9.31 6.71
CA ILE A 425 14.97 -10.40 6.55
C ILE A 425 15.29 -10.53 5.06
N PRO A 426 16.55 -10.34 4.64
CA PRO A 426 16.91 -10.37 3.22
C PRO A 426 16.92 -11.78 2.64
N TYR A 427 17.06 -12.80 3.48
CA TYR A 427 17.08 -14.20 3.08
C TYR A 427 16.94 -15.13 4.28
N HIS A 428 16.14 -16.18 4.11
CA HIS A 428 16.10 -17.35 4.98
C HIS A 428 15.90 -18.60 4.13
N ALA A 429 16.77 -19.60 4.29
CA ALA A 429 16.62 -20.89 3.62
C ALA A 429 15.50 -21.70 4.28
N LEU A 430 14.65 -22.33 3.48
CA LEU A 430 13.53 -23.14 3.92
C LEU A 430 13.62 -24.53 3.30
N LYS A 431 13.08 -25.52 3.99
CA LYS A 431 12.95 -26.90 3.52
C LYS A 431 11.50 -27.37 3.64
N GLN A 432 11.22 -28.50 2.99
CA GLN A 432 9.93 -29.17 3.13
C GLN A 432 9.54 -29.34 4.62
N GLY A 433 8.32 -28.91 4.96
CA GLY A 433 7.77 -28.96 6.32
C GLY A 433 8.03 -27.72 7.17
N ASP A 434 8.95 -26.84 6.78
CA ASP A 434 9.12 -25.54 7.44
C ASP A 434 7.86 -24.67 7.24
N ARG A 435 7.64 -23.71 8.14
CA ARG A 435 6.45 -22.84 8.12
C ARG A 435 6.83 -21.38 8.18
N VAL A 436 6.09 -20.56 7.44
CA VAL A 436 6.18 -19.10 7.52
C VAL A 436 4.79 -18.58 7.86
N ARG A 437 4.73 -17.71 8.86
CA ARG A 437 3.51 -17.01 9.27
C ARG A 437 3.70 -15.53 9.02
N VAL A 438 2.78 -14.93 8.26
CA VAL A 438 2.63 -13.48 8.19
C VAL A 438 1.57 -13.08 9.21
N ILE A 439 1.96 -12.26 10.20
CA ILE A 439 1.08 -11.76 11.25
C ILE A 439 0.97 -10.25 11.09
N THR A 440 -0.20 -9.79 10.67
CA THR A 440 -0.50 -8.35 10.60
C THR A 440 -1.16 -7.89 11.89
N GLY A 441 -0.88 -6.65 12.26
CA GLY A 441 -1.36 -5.98 13.45
C GLY A 441 -2.78 -5.45 13.32
N GLY A 442 -3.35 -5.10 14.47
CA GLY A 442 -4.64 -4.44 14.61
C GLY A 442 -4.52 -2.92 14.49
N GLY A 443 -5.57 -2.26 13.99
CA GLY A 443 -5.62 -0.80 13.90
C GLY A 443 -5.83 -0.12 15.26
N GLY A 444 -5.67 1.20 15.30
CA GLY A 444 -5.91 2.03 16.48
C GLY A 444 -7.40 2.17 16.84
N GLY A 445 -7.68 2.43 18.12
CA GLY A 445 -9.04 2.66 18.63
C GLY A 445 -9.50 4.11 18.49
N TYR A 446 -10.80 4.34 18.68
CA TYR A 446 -11.40 5.67 18.70
C TYR A 446 -12.23 5.87 19.97
N GLY A 447 -11.99 6.98 20.69
CA GLY A 447 -12.74 7.33 21.89
C GLY A 447 -12.37 6.47 23.11
N ASP A 448 -12.86 6.86 24.28
CA ASP A 448 -12.64 6.13 25.53
C ASP A 448 -13.25 4.71 25.50
N ALA A 449 -12.44 3.69 25.80
CA ALA A 449 -12.86 2.30 25.89
C ALA A 449 -13.97 2.07 26.93
N PHE A 450 -13.98 2.81 28.05
CA PHE A 450 -15.04 2.69 29.05
C PHE A 450 -16.39 3.26 28.56
N ALA A 451 -16.40 4.01 27.46
CA ALA A 451 -17.63 4.47 26.81
C ALA A 451 -18.25 3.41 25.86
N ARG A 452 -17.55 2.31 25.54
CA ARG A 452 -18.12 1.21 24.74
C ARG A 452 -19.31 0.57 25.46
N PRO A 453 -20.48 0.37 24.82
CA PRO A 453 -21.61 -0.31 25.41
C PRO A 453 -21.25 -1.72 25.83
N ALA A 454 -21.63 -2.10 27.04
CA ALA A 454 -21.28 -3.41 27.59
C ALA A 454 -21.80 -4.58 26.75
N GLN A 455 -22.90 -4.37 26.01
CA GLN A 455 -23.43 -5.39 25.08
C GLN A 455 -22.55 -5.59 23.85
N GLU A 456 -21.99 -4.52 23.28
CA GLU A 456 -21.02 -4.63 22.16
C GLU A 456 -19.74 -5.35 22.62
N VAL A 457 -19.29 -5.09 23.86
CA VAL A 457 -18.15 -5.82 24.46
C VAL A 457 -18.47 -7.30 24.68
N LEU A 458 -19.69 -7.63 25.11
CA LEU A 458 -20.13 -9.02 25.23
C LEU A 458 -20.18 -9.72 23.86
N GLU A 459 -20.59 -9.02 22.80
CA GLU A 459 -20.53 -9.54 21.43
C GLU A 459 -19.09 -9.80 20.98
N ASP A 460 -18.14 -8.92 21.29
CA ASP A 460 -16.72 -9.15 21.02
C ASP A 460 -16.21 -10.42 21.76
N VAL A 461 -16.62 -10.64 23.02
CA VAL A 461 -16.28 -11.88 23.76
C VAL A 461 -16.93 -13.11 23.14
N ARG A 462 -18.20 -13.04 22.74
CA ARG A 462 -18.93 -14.17 22.15
C ARG A 462 -18.40 -14.60 20.78
N ASN A 463 -17.78 -13.68 20.05
CA ASN A 463 -17.15 -13.94 18.77
C ASN A 463 -15.65 -14.28 18.90
N ASP A 464 -15.16 -14.52 20.13
CA ASP A 464 -13.75 -14.83 20.43
C ASP A 464 -12.75 -13.75 19.95
N TYR A 465 -13.23 -12.51 19.78
CA TYR A 465 -12.38 -11.37 19.42
C TYR A 465 -11.56 -10.88 20.60
N ILE A 466 -12.13 -10.93 21.80
CA ILE A 466 -11.44 -10.59 23.05
C ILE A 466 -11.79 -11.60 24.14
N THR A 467 -10.95 -11.70 25.15
CA THR A 467 -11.22 -12.55 26.31
C THR A 467 -12.13 -11.85 27.34
N PRO A 468 -12.82 -12.59 28.23
CA PRO A 468 -13.52 -11.98 29.38
C PRO A 468 -12.60 -11.13 30.26
N GLN A 469 -11.31 -11.49 30.34
CA GLN A 469 -10.32 -10.70 31.07
C GLN A 469 -10.06 -9.35 30.38
N THR A 470 -9.90 -9.34 29.06
CA THR A 470 -9.78 -8.12 28.26
C THR A 470 -11.03 -7.24 28.39
N ALA A 471 -12.23 -7.83 28.34
CA ALA A 471 -13.50 -7.12 28.55
C ALA A 471 -13.52 -6.37 29.90
N ARG A 472 -13.04 -7.03 30.97
CA ARG A 472 -12.96 -6.45 32.31
C ARG A 472 -11.90 -5.36 32.40
N ASP A 473 -10.68 -5.64 31.95
CA ASP A 473 -9.51 -4.79 32.21
C ASP A 473 -9.48 -3.55 31.32
N LYS A 474 -9.89 -3.69 30.05
CA LYS A 474 -9.79 -2.63 29.05
C LYS A 474 -11.09 -1.86 28.85
N TYR A 475 -12.24 -2.51 28.98
CA TYR A 475 -13.55 -1.89 28.78
C TYR A 475 -14.36 -1.70 30.08
N GLY A 476 -13.86 -2.22 31.21
CA GLY A 476 -14.57 -2.17 32.49
C GLY A 476 -15.86 -2.99 32.52
N VAL A 477 -15.98 -4.02 31.67
CA VAL A 477 -17.19 -4.85 31.55
C VAL A 477 -16.96 -6.18 32.25
N ALA A 478 -17.75 -6.45 33.28
CA ALA A 478 -17.74 -7.72 33.97
C ALA A 478 -18.81 -8.64 33.38
N LEU A 479 -18.46 -9.92 33.21
CA LEU A 479 -19.40 -10.96 32.80
C LEU A 479 -19.70 -11.90 33.97
N THR A 480 -20.94 -12.35 34.06
CA THR A 480 -21.38 -13.39 34.99
C THR A 480 -20.88 -14.76 34.55
N ALA A 481 -20.98 -15.77 35.44
CA ALA A 481 -20.53 -17.14 35.13
C ALA A 481 -21.31 -17.79 33.97
N ASP A 482 -22.54 -17.35 33.71
CA ASP A 482 -23.38 -17.75 32.57
C ASP A 482 -23.14 -16.92 31.29
N GLY A 483 -22.16 -16.01 31.31
CA GLY A 483 -21.73 -15.26 30.12
C GLY A 483 -22.67 -14.09 29.75
N ALA A 484 -23.38 -13.52 30.72
CA ALA A 484 -24.15 -12.29 30.57
C ALA A 484 -23.40 -11.08 31.15
N VAL A 485 -23.77 -9.86 30.77
CA VAL A 485 -23.20 -8.65 31.38
C VAL A 485 -23.64 -8.54 32.84
N ASP A 486 -22.70 -8.47 33.76
CA ASP A 486 -22.94 -8.07 35.15
C ASP A 486 -23.00 -6.54 35.22
N ALA A 487 -24.22 -6.00 35.17
CA ALA A 487 -24.45 -4.55 35.15
C ALA A 487 -23.91 -3.85 36.41
N ALA A 488 -24.04 -4.47 37.59
CA ALA A 488 -23.61 -3.87 38.84
C ALA A 488 -22.07 -3.83 38.94
N ALA A 489 -21.41 -4.95 38.62
CA ALA A 489 -19.95 -4.99 38.61
C ALA A 489 -19.37 -4.10 37.50
N THR A 490 -19.99 -4.05 36.32
CA THR A 490 -19.59 -3.16 35.22
C THR A 490 -19.70 -1.69 35.63
N GLN A 491 -20.80 -1.28 36.26
CA GLN A 491 -20.95 0.08 36.78
C GLN A 491 -19.87 0.40 37.82
N SER A 492 -19.58 -0.53 38.74
CA SER A 492 -18.54 -0.34 39.75
C SER A 492 -17.14 -0.23 39.15
N LEU A 493 -16.83 -0.98 38.09
CA LEU A 493 -15.54 -0.92 37.40
C LEU A 493 -15.34 0.42 36.68
N ARG A 494 -16.42 0.98 36.13
CA ARG A 494 -16.39 2.26 35.41
C ARG A 494 -16.48 3.50 36.30
N ALA A 495 -17.05 3.39 37.51
CA ALA A 495 -17.27 4.54 38.40
C ALA A 495 -15.99 5.24 38.93
N GLY A 496 -14.80 4.70 38.66
CA GLY A 496 -13.52 5.26 39.08
C GLY A 496 -12.53 5.48 37.94
N ARG A 497 -13.00 5.57 36.69
CA ARG A 497 -12.17 5.70 35.49
C ARG A 497 -12.49 6.99 34.75
#